data_AF-A0A0F7Z2C5-F1
#
_entry.id   AF-A0A0F7Z2C5-F1
#
_cell.length_a   1.000
_cell.length_b   1.000
_cell.length_c   1.000
_cell.angle_alpha   90.00
_cell.angle_beta   90.00
_cell.angle_gamma   90.00
#
_symmetry.space_group_name_H-M   'P 1'
#
loop_
_entity.id
_entity.type
_entity.pdbx_description
1 polymer ?
#
loop_
_entity_poly.entity_id
_entity_poly.type
_entity_poly.pdbx_seq_one_letter_code
_entity_poly.pdbx_strand_id
1 'polypeptide(L)'
;MSDGSGEPTTEVPPVTGRGIHIVVEYCKPCGFESTYLELASAVKEEYPDVEIESRLGGTGAFEIEINGQLIFSKLENGGFPYEKDLIEAIRRASNGEPLEKITKSRPPCVIL
;
A
#
# COMPACT_ATOMS: atom_id res chain seq x y z
N MET A 1 -11.99 -24.81 -25.78
CA MET A 1 -11.70 -23.40 -26.05
C MET A 1 -12.26 -22.63 -24.85
N SER A 2 -11.38 -22.06 -24.03
CA SER A 2 -11.54 -20.80 -23.29
C SER A 2 -10.61 -20.77 -22.08
N ASP A 3 -9.63 -19.88 -22.24
CA ASP A 3 -8.85 -19.16 -21.24
C ASP A 3 -8.12 -19.94 -20.15
N GLY A 4 -6.88 -20.28 -20.48
CA GLY A 4 -5.80 -20.17 -19.51
C GLY A 4 -5.74 -18.72 -19.02
N SER A 5 -6.32 -18.48 -17.85
CA SER A 5 -6.03 -17.27 -17.08
C SER A 5 -4.60 -17.42 -16.59
N GLY A 6 -3.67 -16.87 -17.37
CA GLY A 6 -2.31 -16.65 -16.91
C GLY A 6 -2.41 -15.84 -15.63
N GLU A 7 -2.09 -16.46 -14.50
CA GLU A 7 -1.72 -15.67 -13.33
C GLU A 7 -0.39 -15.03 -13.68
N PRO A 8 -0.32 -13.69 -13.79
CA PRO A 8 0.96 -13.02 -13.94
C PRO A 8 1.71 -13.25 -12.63
N THR A 9 2.66 -14.18 -12.68
CA THR A 9 3.77 -14.23 -11.73
C THR A 9 4.37 -12.82 -11.74
N THR A 10 4.02 -12.02 -10.73
CA THR A 10 4.68 -10.74 -10.47
C THR A 10 6.05 -11.09 -9.92
N GLU A 11 6.92 -11.61 -10.79
CA GLU A 11 8.35 -11.65 -10.58
C GLU A 11 8.82 -10.21 -10.74
N VAL A 12 8.68 -9.44 -9.67
CA VAL A 12 9.43 -8.20 -9.49
C VAL A 12 10.92 -8.57 -9.46
N PRO A 13 11.73 -8.13 -10.44
CA PRO A 13 13.16 -8.37 -10.40
C PRO A 13 13.75 -7.63 -9.19
N PRO A 14 14.79 -8.17 -8.53
CA PRO A 14 15.44 -7.49 -7.41
C PRO A 14 16.27 -6.34 -7.98
N VAL A 15 15.78 -5.10 -7.90
CA VAL A 15 16.57 -3.93 -8.32
C VAL A 15 17.36 -3.42 -7.12
N THR A 16 18.68 -3.57 -7.21
CA THR A 16 19.60 -3.18 -6.15
C THR A 16 19.85 -1.67 -6.22
N GLY A 17 19.25 -0.88 -5.32
CA GLY A 17 19.77 0.47 -5.05
C GLY A 17 18.78 1.46 -4.45
N ARG A 18 18.95 1.80 -3.17
CA ARG A 18 18.52 3.07 -2.53
C ARG A 18 17.07 3.54 -2.81
N GLY A 19 16.16 2.60 -3.08
CA GLY A 19 14.75 2.85 -3.37
C GLY A 19 13.89 2.90 -2.11
N ILE A 20 12.68 3.43 -2.25
CA ILE A 20 11.67 3.43 -1.18
C ILE A 20 10.98 2.07 -1.18
N HIS A 21 10.89 1.45 -0.01
CA HIS A 21 10.29 0.13 0.13
C HIS A 21 8.88 0.23 0.72
N ILE A 22 7.86 -0.17 -0.01
CA ILE A 22 6.44 -0.06 0.36
C ILE A 22 5.91 -1.47 0.64
N VAL A 23 5.33 -1.70 1.80
CA VAL A 23 4.68 -2.97 2.15
C VAL A 23 3.19 -2.70 2.32
N VAL A 24 2.36 -3.40 1.58
CA VAL A 24 0.90 -3.31 1.69
C VAL A 24 0.39 -4.60 2.30
N GLU A 25 -0.06 -4.54 3.54
CA GLU A 25 -0.68 -5.66 4.23
C GLU A 25 -2.19 -5.69 3.96
N TYR A 26 -2.68 -6.75 3.33
CA TYR A 26 -4.10 -6.92 3.03
C TYR A 26 -4.55 -8.38 3.10
N CYS A 27 -5.87 -8.55 3.25
CA CYS A 27 -6.48 -9.88 3.17
C CYS A 27 -6.55 -10.37 1.71
N LYS A 28 -5.56 -11.16 1.24
CA LYS A 28 -5.61 -11.85 -0.07
C LYS A 28 -6.88 -12.67 -0.30
N PRO A 29 -7.33 -13.54 0.62
CA PRO A 29 -8.52 -14.37 0.37
C PRO A 29 -9.82 -13.55 0.30
N CYS A 30 -9.78 -12.27 0.66
CA CYS A 30 -10.92 -11.36 0.56
C CYS A 30 -11.04 -10.67 -0.82
N GLY A 31 -10.07 -10.84 -1.73
CA GLY A 31 -10.10 -10.23 -3.08
C GLY A 31 -9.58 -8.79 -3.15
N PHE A 32 -8.83 -8.30 -2.15
CA PHE A 32 -8.20 -6.96 -2.20
C PHE A 32 -6.96 -6.88 -3.10
N GLU A 33 -6.55 -8.00 -3.71
CA GLU A 33 -5.39 -8.06 -4.61
C GLU A 33 -5.54 -7.16 -5.82
N SER A 34 -6.74 -7.04 -6.40
CA SER A 34 -6.99 -6.17 -7.55
C SER A 34 -6.70 -4.70 -7.19
N THR A 35 -7.14 -4.24 -6.02
CA THR A 35 -6.86 -2.88 -5.54
C THR A 35 -5.37 -2.66 -5.31
N TYR A 36 -4.68 -3.66 -4.77
CA TYR A 36 -3.23 -3.63 -4.61
C TYR A 36 -2.52 -3.53 -5.96
N LEU A 37 -2.91 -4.32 -6.96
CA LEU A 37 -2.28 -4.33 -8.29
C LEU A 37 -2.44 -2.99 -9.01
N GLU A 38 -3.63 -2.38 -8.97
CA GLU A 38 -3.89 -1.05 -9.54
C GLU A 38 -2.96 -0.01 -8.89
N LEU A 39 -2.93 0.00 -7.56
CA LEU A 39 -2.10 0.92 -6.77
C LEU A 39 -0.61 0.69 -7.00
N ALA A 40 -0.18 -0.57 -7.07
CA ALA A 40 1.21 -0.92 -7.33
C ALA A 40 1.64 -0.49 -8.74
N SER A 41 0.73 -0.56 -9.72
CA SER A 41 0.99 -0.13 -11.09
C SER A 41 1.12 1.39 -11.18
N ALA A 42 0.19 2.15 -10.59
CA ALA A 42 0.26 3.61 -10.55
C ALA A 42 1.54 4.11 -9.84
N VAL A 43 1.88 3.48 -8.72
CA VAL A 43 3.10 3.84 -7.97
C VAL A 43 4.37 3.50 -8.75
N LYS A 44 4.43 2.34 -9.41
CA LYS A 44 5.57 1.98 -10.27
C LYS A 44 5.70 2.88 -11.49
N GLU A 45 4.59 3.39 -12.02
CA GLU A 45 4.58 4.33 -13.14
C GLU A 45 5.15 5.70 -12.74
N GLU A 46 4.79 6.20 -11.56
CA GLU A 46 5.32 7.46 -11.01
C GLU A 46 6.76 7.31 -10.49
N TYR A 47 7.05 6.18 -9.83
CA TYR A 47 8.33 5.89 -9.21
C TYR A 47 8.79 4.44 -9.51
N PRO A 48 9.50 4.19 -10.62
CA PRO A 48 9.98 2.85 -10.96
C PRO A 48 11.08 2.32 -10.02
N ASP A 49 11.71 3.20 -9.24
CA ASP A 49 12.75 2.86 -8.25
C ASP A 49 12.19 2.41 -6.88
N VAL A 50 10.86 2.33 -6.71
CA VAL A 50 10.25 1.88 -5.45
C VAL A 50 9.90 0.40 -5.49
N GLU A 51 10.16 -0.29 -4.38
CA GLU A 51 9.72 -1.66 -4.18
C GLU A 51 8.35 -1.67 -3.54
N ILE A 52 7.46 -2.55 -4.02
CA ILE A 52 6.12 -2.72 -3.47
C ILE A 52 5.95 -4.21 -3.17
N GLU A 53 5.79 -4.52 -1.89
CA GLU A 53 5.54 -5.85 -1.38
C GLU A 53 4.09 -6.00 -0.92
N SER A 54 3.53 -7.19 -1.10
CA SER A 54 2.23 -7.56 -0.54
C SER A 54 2.41 -8.43 0.69
N ARG A 55 1.74 -8.09 1.79
CA ARG A 55 1.77 -8.83 3.05
C ARG A 55 0.39 -9.37 3.39
N LEU A 56 0.33 -10.58 3.94
CA LEU A 56 -0.94 -11.22 4.33
C LEU A 56 -1.37 -10.75 5.71
N GLY A 57 -2.38 -9.88 5.75
CA GLY A 57 -2.94 -9.33 6.98
C GLY A 57 -4.13 -10.09 7.53
N GLY A 58 -4.62 -9.59 8.68
CA GLY A 58 -5.87 -10.04 9.28
C GLY A 58 -7.09 -9.84 8.36
N THR A 59 -8.21 -10.46 8.71
CA THR A 59 -9.46 -10.35 7.95
C THR A 59 -9.92 -8.88 7.87
N GLY A 60 -9.95 -8.31 6.66
CA GLY A 60 -10.34 -6.92 6.44
C GLY A 60 -9.29 -5.86 6.78
N ALA A 61 -8.07 -6.27 7.16
CA ALA A 61 -6.94 -5.37 7.32
C ALA A 61 -6.48 -4.81 5.97
N PHE A 62 -6.09 -3.53 5.97
CA PHE A 62 -5.45 -2.89 4.84
C PHE A 62 -4.48 -1.83 5.39
N GLU A 63 -3.22 -2.20 5.46
CA GLU A 63 -2.18 -1.43 6.11
C GLU A 63 -1.07 -1.14 5.11
N ILE A 64 -0.51 0.07 5.17
CA ILE A 64 0.55 0.48 4.27
C ILE A 64 1.74 0.93 5.10
N GLU A 65 2.89 0.33 4.83
CA GLU A 65 4.17 0.64 5.43
C GLU A 65 5.11 1.17 4.35
N ILE A 66 5.87 2.22 4.65
CA ILE A 66 6.90 2.77 3.76
C ILE A 66 8.22 2.80 4.53
N ASN A 67 9.29 2.23 3.98
CA ASN A 67 10.57 2.01 4.65
C ASN A 67 10.42 1.32 6.02
N GLY A 68 9.44 0.41 6.17
CA GLY A 68 9.13 -0.25 7.43
C GLY A 68 8.43 0.63 8.47
N GLN A 69 7.90 1.79 8.07
CA GLN A 69 7.03 2.62 8.90
C GLN A 69 5.59 2.55 8.42
N LEU A 70 4.71 2.02 9.27
CA LEU A 70 3.26 2.04 9.06
C LEU A 70 2.75 3.49 8.96
N ILE A 71 2.42 3.93 7.76
CA ILE A 71 1.86 5.27 7.47
C ILE A 71 0.35 5.29 7.52
N PHE A 72 -0.29 4.14 7.29
CA PHE A 72 -1.74 4.03 7.19
C PHE A 72 -2.20 2.67 7.68
N SER A 73 -3.21 2.66 8.54
CA SER A 73 -3.92 1.44 8.92
C SER A 73 -5.41 1.65 8.74
N LYS A 74 -6.03 0.90 7.83
CA LYS A 74 -7.47 0.93 7.61
C LYS A 74 -8.25 0.52 8.86
N LEU A 75 -7.70 -0.38 9.67
CA LEU A 75 -8.37 -0.82 10.90
C LEU A 75 -8.39 0.30 11.95
N GLU A 76 -7.31 1.07 12.07
CA GLU A 76 -7.24 2.22 12.97
C GLU A 76 -8.07 3.41 12.45
N ASN A 77 -7.97 3.71 11.15
CA ASN A 77 -8.66 4.86 10.55
C ASN A 77 -10.11 4.58 10.14
N GLY A 78 -10.52 3.33 9.97
CA GLY A 78 -11.85 2.99 9.46
C GLY A 78 -12.10 3.42 8.01
N GLY A 79 -11.06 3.56 7.19
CA GLY A 79 -11.16 4.01 5.79
C GLY A 79 -10.03 3.48 4.92
N PHE A 80 -10.17 3.59 3.60
CA PHE A 80 -9.07 3.30 2.67
C PHE A 80 -8.23 4.56 2.43
N PRO A 81 -6.91 4.42 2.26
CA PRO A 81 -6.09 5.55 1.84
C PRO A 81 -6.44 5.90 0.40
N TYR A 82 -6.28 7.17 0.05
CA TYR A 82 -6.33 7.58 -1.35
C TYR A 82 -4.96 7.38 -1.98
N GLU A 83 -4.93 7.10 -3.27
CA GLU A 83 -3.69 7.01 -4.06
C GLU A 83 -2.81 8.27 -3.89
N LYS A 84 -3.42 9.46 -3.88
CA LYS A 84 -2.73 10.73 -3.60
C LYS A 84 -2.01 10.76 -2.26
N ASP A 85 -2.61 10.20 -1.20
CA ASP A 85 -2.03 10.16 0.14
C ASP A 85 -0.84 9.19 0.16
N LEU A 86 -0.93 8.10 -0.61
CA LEU A 86 0.18 7.18 -0.79
C LEU A 86 1.33 7.82 -1.57
N ILE A 87 1.06 8.44 -2.73
CA ILE A 87 2.06 9.14 -3.54
C ILE A 87 2.75 10.24 -2.71
N GLU A 88 1.98 11.01 -1.94
CA GLU A 88 2.54 12.02 -1.05
C GLU A 88 3.41 11.39 0.05
N ALA A 89 3.00 10.27 0.64
CA ALA A 89 3.81 9.57 1.63
C ALA A 89 5.12 9.01 1.03
N ILE A 90 5.07 8.46 -0.18
CA ILE A 90 6.26 8.03 -0.93
C ILE A 90 7.16 9.23 -1.18
N ARG A 91 6.62 10.35 -1.66
CA ARG A 91 7.38 11.57 -1.90
C ARG A 91 8.04 12.09 -0.63
N ARG A 92 7.34 12.07 0.51
CA ARG A 92 7.89 12.46 1.83
C ARG A 92 9.00 11.52 2.28
N ALA A 93 8.79 10.21 2.14
CA ALA A 93 9.82 9.20 2.41
C ALA A 93 11.06 9.40 1.52
N SER A 94 10.86 9.76 0.25
CA SER A 94 11.94 10.09 -0.70
C SER A 94 12.76 11.29 -0.24
N ASN A 95 12.07 12.31 0.28
CA ASN A 95 12.68 13.53 0.78
C ASN A 95 13.35 13.37 2.15
N GLY A 96 13.20 12.22 2.82
CA GLY A 96 13.68 12.00 4.19
C GLY A 96 12.84 12.73 5.25
N GLU A 97 11.60 13.07 4.94
CA GLU A 97 10.68 13.73 5.86
C GLU A 97 9.97 12.70 6.76
N PRO A 98 9.60 13.04 8.02
CA PRO A 98 8.86 12.11 8.86
C PRO A 98 7.55 11.69 8.21
N LEU A 99 7.43 10.38 8.01
CA LEU A 99 6.22 9.69 7.63
C LEU A 99 5.21 9.76 8.78
N GLU A 100 4.51 10.88 8.91
CA GLU A 100 3.44 10.99 9.90
C GLU A 100 2.32 10.01 9.55
N LYS A 101 1.90 9.21 10.54
CA LYS A 101 0.71 8.38 10.43
C LYS A 101 -0.44 9.26 9.96
N ILE A 102 -1.07 8.86 8.86
CA ILE A 102 -2.31 9.49 8.39
C ILE A 102 -3.34 9.22 9.50
N THR A 103 -3.60 10.21 10.35
CA THR A 103 -4.58 10.15 11.44
C THR A 103 -5.87 10.90 11.09
N LYS A 104 -5.97 11.43 9.86
CA LYS A 104 -7.19 12.08 9.36
C LYS A 104 -8.28 11.03 9.10
N SER A 105 -8.94 10.63 10.18
CA SER A 105 -10.22 9.95 10.12
C SER A 105 -11.30 10.77 10.80
N ARG A 106 -12.48 10.73 10.18
CA ARG A 106 -13.68 11.41 10.70
C ARG A 106 -13.96 10.87 12.11
N PRO A 107 -14.25 11.73 13.09
CA PRO A 107 -14.45 11.28 14.46
C PRO A 107 -15.65 10.33 14.52
N PRO A 108 -15.57 9.20 15.25
CA PRO A 108 -16.77 8.60 15.77
C PRO A 108 -17.27 9.56 16.86
N CYS A 109 -18.40 10.21 16.63
CA CYS A 109 -19.14 10.86 17.71
C CYS A 109 -19.46 9.81 18.77
N VAL A 110 -18.65 9.73 19.82
CA VAL A 110 -19.08 9.12 21.08
C VAL A 110 -19.85 10.19 21.83
N ILE A 111 -21.16 9.99 21.91
CA ILE A 111 -22.02 10.67 22.88
C ILE A 111 -21.71 9.99 24.22
N LEU A 112 -21.15 10.75 25.16
CA LEU A 112 -21.10 10.39 26.58
C LEU A 112 -22.45 10.76 27.22
#